data_AF-A0A3D2E2Y1-F1
#
_entry.id   AF-A0A3D2E2Y1-F1
#
_cell.length_a   1.000
_cell.length_b   1.000
_cell.length_c   1.000
_cell.angle_alpha   90.00
_cell.angle_beta   90.00
_cell.angle_gamma   90.00
#
_symmetry.space_group_name_H-M   'P 1'
#
loop_
_entity.id
_entity.type
_entity.pdbx_description
1 polymer ?
#
loop_
_entity_poly.entity_id
_entity_poly.type
_entity_poly.pdbx_seq_one_letter_code
_entity_poly.pdbx_strand_id
1 'polypeptide(L)' 'ALVEIRADYPTHATVEKYLRKSGVLIDDITYGNDVTSKVYVALDDKNAFIEGVNEASLGRANVVDTGVVCFKKLG' A
#
# COMPACT_ATOMS: atom_id res chain seq x y z
N ALA A 1 6.55 1.05 -8.39
CA ALA A 1 6.83 2.09 -7.38
C ALA A 1 6.58 1.52 -6.00
N LEU A 2 7.34 1.95 -5.00
CA LEU A 2 7.11 1.67 -3.60
C LEU A 2 6.13 2.72 -3.04
N VAL A 3 5.03 2.23 -2.47
CA VAL A 3 4.01 3.03 -1.80
C VAL A 3 4.00 2.67 -0.32
N GLU A 4 3.99 3.69 0.52
CA GLU A 4 3.84 3.57 1.96
C GLU A 4 2.40 3.91 2.37
N ILE A 5 1.79 3.04 3.16
CA ILE A 5 0.42 3.21 3.64
C ILE A 5 0.43 3.15 5.17
N ARG A 6 0.02 4.23 5.82
CA ARG A 6 -0.07 4.33 7.27
C ARG A 6 -1.52 4.47 7.71
N ALA A 7 -1.94 3.66 8.67
CA ALA A 7 -3.30 3.66 9.17
C ALA A 7 -3.37 3.16 10.63
N ASP A 8 -4.43 3.55 11.35
CA ASP A 8 -4.77 2.90 12.63
C ASP A 8 -5.09 1.41 12.41
N TYR A 9 -5.11 0.62 13.50
CA TYR A 9 -5.32 -0.83 13.41
C TYR A 9 -6.65 -1.23 12.73
N PRO A 10 -7.81 -0.62 13.04
CA PRO A 10 -9.07 -0.97 12.37
C PRO A 10 -9.07 -0.64 10.87
N THR A 11 -8.53 0.52 10.49
CA THR A 11 -8.43 0.95 9.10
C THR A 11 -7.43 0.06 8.36
N HIS A 12 -6.30 -0.27 8.98
CA HIS A 12 -5.30 -1.17 8.42
C HIS A 12 -5.88 -2.55 8.09
N ALA A 13 -6.73 -3.13 8.93
CA ALA A 13 -7.37 -4.42 8.61
C ALA A 13 -8.20 -4.37 7.31
N THR A 14 -8.81 -3.22 7.01
CA THR A 14 -9.56 -3.00 5.77
C THR A 14 -8.61 -2.82 4.58
N VAL A 15 -7.56 -2.02 4.76
CA VAL A 15 -6.50 -1.82 3.77
C VAL A 15 -5.80 -3.14 3.45
N GLU A 16 -5.40 -3.94 4.43
CA GLU A 16 -4.73 -5.22 4.24
C GLU A 16 -5.58 -6.18 3.41
N LYS A 17 -6.90 -6.21 3.65
CA LYS A 17 -7.84 -7.00 2.84
C LYS A 17 -7.86 -6.54 1.38
N TYR A 18 -7.73 -5.24 1.11
CA TYR A 18 -7.57 -4.70 -0.23
C TYR A 18 -6.20 -5.04 -0.84
N LEU A 19 -5.11 -4.93 -0.08
CA LEU A 19 -3.75 -5.29 -0.53
C LEU A 19 -3.68 -6.75 -1.00
N ARG A 20 -4.26 -7.67 -0.22
CA ARG A 20 -4.29 -9.10 -0.58
C ARG A 20 -5.09 -9.41 -1.84
N LYS A 21 -6.08 -8.57 -2.19
CA LYS A 21 -6.90 -8.72 -3.40
C LYS A 21 -6.30 -8.06 -4.63
N SER A 22 -5.54 -6.98 -4.45
CA SER A 22 -4.94 -6.21 -5.56
C SER A 22 -3.71 -6.88 -6.18
N GLY A 23 -3.18 -7.94 -5.56
CA GLY A 23 -2.04 -8.68 -6.10
C GLY A 23 -0.71 -7.92 -6.02
N VAL A 24 -0.66 -6.82 -5.26
CA VAL A 24 0.57 -6.08 -5.00
C VAL A 24 1.56 -6.91 -4.17
N LEU A 25 2.84 -6.60 -4.32
CA LEU A 25 3.88 -7.24 -3.51
C LEU A 25 4.05 -6.45 -2.21
N ILE A 26 3.77 -7.08 -1.08
CA ILE A 26 4.04 -6.50 0.24
C ILE A 26 5.53 -6.70 0.54
N ASP A 27 6.22 -5.59 0.81
CA ASP A 27 7.64 -5.55 1.18
C ASP A 27 7.81 -5.75 2.68
N ASP A 28 7.14 -4.92 3.48
CA ASP A 28 7.21 -4.95 4.93
C ASP A 28 5.91 -4.44 5.58
N ILE A 29 5.65 -4.88 6.81
CA ILE A 29 4.59 -4.35 7.67
C ILE A 29 5.18 -4.10 9.05
N THR A 30 5.28 -2.82 9.43
CA THR A 30 5.74 -2.40 10.75
C THR A 30 4.56 -2.06 11.65
N TYR A 31 4.55 -2.61 12.86
CA TYR A 31 3.54 -2.37 13.89
C TYR A 31 4.09 -1.43 14.97
N GLY A 32 3.40 -0.33 15.21
CA GLY A 32 3.71 0.61 16.29
C GLY A 32 2.42 1.25 16.83
N ASN A 33 2.45 2.57 17.05
CA ASN A 33 1.24 3.34 17.40
C ASN A 33 0.20 3.28 16.27
N ASP A 34 0.67 3.31 15.02
CA ASP A 34 -0.08 2.99 13.81
C ASP A 34 0.57 1.79 13.12
N VAL A 35 -0.13 1.22 12.14
CA VAL A 35 0.42 0.20 11.26
C VAL A 35 0.89 0.86 9.96
N THR A 36 2.11 0.54 9.54
CA THR A 36 2.69 1.01 8.28
C THR A 36 2.98 -0.17 7.37
N SER A 37 2.35 -0.19 6.19
CA SER A 37 2.58 -1.18 5.14
C SER A 37 3.40 -0.57 4.00
N LYS A 38 4.43 -1.28 3.57
CA LYS A 38 5.24 -0.97 2.39
C LYS A 38 4.88 -1.93 1.26
N VAL A 39 4.49 -1.41 0.11
CA VAL A 39 4.06 -2.25 -1.03
C VAL A 39 4.66 -1.78 -2.34
N TYR A 40 5.05 -2.75 -3.18
CA TYR A 40 5.42 -2.49 -4.56
C TYR A 40 4.22 -2.66 -5.48
N VAL A 41 3.98 -1.63 -6.27
CA VAL A 41 2.90 -1.51 -7.26
C VAL A 41 3.51 -1.35 -8.65
N ALA A 42 2.85 -1.86 -9.68
CA ALA A 42 3.19 -1.55 -11.07
C ALA A 42 3.14 -0.02 -11.29
N LEU A 43 4.06 0.51 -12.09
CA LEU A 43 4.12 1.97 -12.30
C LEU A 43 2.86 2.51 -12.97
N ASP A 44 2.35 1.78 -13.97
CA ASP A 44 1.19 2.17 -14.74
C ASP A 44 -0.10 2.16 -13.89
N ASP A 45 -0.15 1.28 -12.88
CA ASP A 45 -1.32 1.11 -12.01
C ASP A 45 -1.21 1.93 -10.70
N LYS A 46 -0.09 2.61 -10.46
CA LYS A 46 0.21 3.26 -9.17
C LYS A 46 -0.89 4.21 -8.72
N ASN A 47 -1.37 5.08 -9.61
CA ASN A 47 -2.37 6.09 -9.24
C ASN A 47 -3.72 5.44 -8.93
N ALA A 48 -4.18 4.49 -9.76
CA ALA A 48 -5.41 3.74 -9.53
C ALA A 48 -5.35 2.93 -8.23
N PHE A 49 -4.18 2.38 -7.90
CA PHE A 49 -3.97 1.69 -6.62
C PHE A 49 -4.08 2.64 -5.42
N ILE A 50 -3.48 3.83 -5.48
CA ILE A 50 -3.56 4.84 -4.40
C ILE A 50 -5.02 5.26 -4.18
N GLU A 51 -5.77 5.50 -5.27
CA GLU A 51 -7.20 5.79 -5.21
C GLU A 51 -7.98 4.65 -4.55
N GLY A 52 -7.71 3.40 -4.93
CA GLY A 52 -8.36 2.23 -4.34
C GLY A 52 -8.05 2.04 -2.84
N VAL A 53 -6.85 2.38 -2.38
CA VAL A 53 -6.51 2.39 -0.94
C VAL A 53 -7.28 3.48 -0.20
N ASN A 54 -7.38 4.67 -0.79
CA ASN A 54 -8.16 5.77 -0.22
C ASN A 54 -9.65 5.41 -0.11
N GLU A 55 -10.23 4.81 -1.14
CA GLU A 55 -11.62 4.34 -1.12
C GLU A 55 -11.82 3.24 -0.07
N ALA A 56 -10.96 2.22 -0.05
CA ALA A 56 -11.05 1.11 0.90
C ALA A 56 -10.93 1.58 2.36
N SER A 57 -10.14 2.63 2.61
CA SER A 57 -9.95 3.21 3.94
C SER A 57 -10.94 4.32 4.28
N LEU A 58 -11.87 4.68 3.39
CA LEU A 58 -12.75 5.85 3.54
C LEU A 58 -11.95 7.15 3.79
N GLY A 59 -10.77 7.26 3.16
CA GLY A 59 -9.86 8.40 3.29
C GLY A 59 -9.10 8.46 4.62
N ARG A 60 -9.13 7.40 5.44
CA ARG A 60 -8.48 7.38 6.76
C ARG A 60 -7.03 6.91 6.73
N ALA A 61 -6.61 6.23 5.67
CA ALA A 61 -5.21 5.88 5.48
C ALA A 61 -4.43 7.07 4.92
N ASN A 62 -3.23 7.29 5.44
CA ASN A 62 -2.27 8.20 4.82
C ASN A 62 -1.42 7.40 3.82
N VAL A 63 -1.45 7.80 2.55
CA VAL A 63 -0.74 7.11 1.46
C VAL A 63 0.34 8.01 0.91
N VAL A 64 1.59 7.52 0.88
CA VAL A 64 2.77 8.24 0.42
C VAL A 64 3.44 7.48 -0.71
N ASP A 65 3.53 8.09 -1.89
CA ASP A 65 4.42 7.63 -2.94
C ASP A 65 5.85 8.02 -2.58
N THR A 66 6.70 7.01 -2.37
CA THR A 66 8.09 7.22 -1.95
C THR A 66 8.99 7.66 -3.11
N GLY A 67 8.51 7.57 -4.35
CA GLY A 67 9.32 7.80 -5.56
C GLY A 67 10.33 6.67 -5.86
N VAL A 68 10.46 5.68 -4.98
CA VAL A 68 11.36 4.53 -5.20
C VAL A 68 10.74 3.59 -6.22
N VAL A 69 11.53 3.19 -7.21
CA VAL A 69 11.13 2.23 -8.23
C VAL A 69 12.10 1.05 -8.20
N CYS A 70 11.57 -0.14 -7.91
CA CYS A 70 12.33 -1.38 -7.95
C CYS A 70 11.99 -2.15 -9.22
N PHE A 71 13.02 -2.60 -9.94
CA PHE A 71 12.86 -3.47 -11.11
C PHE A 71 12.96 -4.92 -10.64
N LYS A 72 11.85 -5.66 -10.68
CA LYS A 72 11.92 -7.12 -10.54
C LYS A 72 12.48 -7.69 -11.84
N LYS A 73 13.66 -8.29 -11.79
CA LYS A 73 14.18 -9.08 -12.92
C LYS A 73 13.25 -10.29 -13.08
N LEU A 74 12.49 -10.34 -14.16
CA LEU A 74 11.78 -11.54 -14.58
C LEU A 74 12.85 -12.51 -15.08
N GLY A 75 13.18 -13.49 -14.24
CA GLY A 75 14.05 -14.62 -14.60
C GLY A 75 13.26 -15.71 -15.29
#